data_AF-A0A511YQ84-F1
#
_entry.id   AF-A0A511YQ84-F1
#
_cell.length_a   1.000
_cell.length_b   1.000
_cell.length_c   1.000
_cell.angle_alpha   90.00
_cell.angle_beta   90.00
_cell.angle_gamma   90.00
#
_symmetry.space_group_name_H-M   'P 1'
#
loop_
_entity.id
_entity.type
_entity.pdbx_description
1 polymer ?
#
loop_
_entity_poly.entity_id
_entity_poly.type
_entity_poly.pdbx_seq_one_letter_code
_entity_poly.pdbx_strand_id
1 'polypeptide(L)'
;MPLGYEFIFEGGNQNRLLKDNNLVIDSGLVDCKYNKYYIVVSVDTTFSDNPQKMPKSRLKYLIQNIKKDTVLNKISFSDLQKLIKRDKSLQDIDITK
;
A
#
# COMPACT_ATOMS: atom_id res chain seq x y z
N MET A 1 -6.83 -11.74 1.35
CA MET A 1 -5.80 -11.02 2.11
C MET A 1 -4.82 -12.02 2.69
N PRO A 2 -3.53 -11.67 2.85
CA PRO A 2 -2.61 -12.49 3.64
C PRO A 2 -3.08 -12.59 5.09
N LEU A 3 -2.77 -13.70 5.75
CA LEU A 3 -3.20 -13.96 7.13
C LEU A 3 -2.79 -12.79 8.05
N GLY A 4 -3.71 -12.37 8.92
CA GLY A 4 -3.50 -11.28 9.87
C GLY A 4 -3.80 -9.88 9.32
N TYR A 5 -3.91 -9.69 8.00
CA TYR A 5 -4.20 -8.37 7.42
C TYR A 5 -5.69 -8.14 7.19
N GLU A 6 -6.16 -6.97 7.59
CA GLU A 6 -7.56 -6.53 7.43
C GLU A 6 -7.64 -5.14 6.81
N PHE A 7 -8.53 -4.98 5.82
CA PHE A 7 -8.87 -3.70 5.22
C PHE A 7 -10.19 -3.17 5.75
N ILE A 8 -10.17 -1.94 6.23
CA ILE A 8 -11.35 -1.26 6.71
C ILE A 8 -11.62 -0.07 5.78
N PHE A 9 -12.69 -0.15 4.99
CA PHE A 9 -13.16 0.92 4.11
C PHE A 9 -14.26 1.71 4.82
N GLU A 10 -13.88 2.79 5.49
CA GLU A 10 -14.82 3.71 6.15
C GLU A 10 -15.27 4.83 5.20
N GLY A 11 -14.67 4.94 4.01
CA GLY A 11 -14.95 5.97 3.04
C GLY A 11 -14.09 7.22 3.22
N GLY A 12 -13.98 8.04 2.16
CA GLY A 12 -13.15 9.24 2.16
C GLY A 12 -11.68 8.93 2.50
N ASN A 13 -11.10 9.70 3.42
CA ASN A 13 -9.73 9.53 3.90
C ASN A 13 -9.59 8.62 5.12
N GLN A 14 -10.66 7.97 5.57
CA GLN A 14 -10.66 7.15 6.79
C GLN A 14 -10.32 5.67 6.54
N ASN A 15 -9.96 5.30 5.31
CA ASN A 15 -9.63 3.90 4.99
C ASN A 15 -8.33 3.47 5.71
N ARG A 16 -8.36 2.27 6.31
CA ARG A 16 -7.31 1.75 7.21
C ARG A 16 -6.80 0.37 6.80
N LEU A 17 -5.60 0.05 7.28
CA LEU A 17 -5.03 -1.30 7.23
C LEU A 17 -4.60 -1.73 8.62
N LEU A 18 -5.08 -2.89 9.06
CA LEU A 18 -4.65 -3.55 10.28
C LEU A 18 -3.79 -4.78 9.94
N LYS A 19 -2.88 -5.11 10.86
CA LYS A 19 -2.18 -6.40 10.89
C LYS A 19 -2.21 -6.94 12.32
N ASP A 20 -2.84 -8.10 12.51
CA ASP A 20 -2.98 -8.75 13.83
C ASP A 20 -3.56 -7.77 14.87
N ASN A 21 -4.62 -7.05 14.50
CA ASN A 21 -5.26 -5.97 15.26
C ASN A 21 -4.40 -4.73 15.53
N ASN A 22 -3.17 -4.66 15.01
CA ASN A 22 -2.31 -3.48 15.08
C ASN A 22 -2.50 -2.59 13.86
N LEU A 23 -2.62 -1.28 14.09
CA LEU A 23 -2.78 -0.30 13.03
C LEU A 23 -1.50 -0.13 12.22
N VAL A 24 -1.54 -0.49 10.93
CA VAL A 24 -0.44 -0.30 9.98
C VAL A 24 -0.63 1.01 9.21
N ILE A 25 -1.86 1.28 8.78
CA ILE A 25 -2.25 2.54 8.14
C ILE A 25 -3.50 3.03 8.84
N ASP A 26 -3.40 4.20 9.45
CA ASP A 26 -4.47 4.86 10.21
C ASP A 26 -5.50 5.53 9.29
N SER A 27 -5.04 6.12 8.19
CA SER A 27 -5.89 6.89 7.29
C SER A 27 -5.24 7.05 5.92
N GLY A 28 -6.07 7.43 4.94
CA GLY A 28 -5.65 7.79 3.60
C GLY A 28 -5.35 6.59 2.71
N LEU A 29 -5.76 5.38 3.10
CA LEU A 29 -5.54 4.21 2.25
C LEU A 29 -6.33 4.32 0.94
N VAL A 30 -5.63 4.16 -0.18
CA VAL A 30 -6.20 4.30 -1.52
C VAL A 30 -6.41 2.95 -2.19
N ASP A 31 -5.34 2.16 -2.31
CA ASP A 31 -5.36 0.85 -2.95
C ASP A 31 -4.43 -0.11 -2.19
N CYS A 32 -4.76 -1.40 -2.24
CA CYS A 32 -3.87 -2.46 -1.82
C CYS A 32 -3.96 -3.66 -2.76
N LYS A 33 -2.79 -4.11 -3.23
CA LYS A 33 -2.63 -5.39 -3.92
C LYS A 33 -1.62 -6.27 -3.19
N TYR A 34 -1.77 -7.58 -3.34
CA TYR A 34 -0.90 -8.55 -2.70
C TYR A 34 -0.73 -9.80 -3.54
N ASN A 35 0.37 -10.50 -3.31
CA ASN A 35 0.63 -11.84 -3.82
C ASN A 35 1.19 -12.74 -2.71
N LYS A 36 1.77 -13.89 -3.06
CA LYS A 36 2.37 -14.84 -2.10
C LYS A 36 3.62 -14.32 -1.37
N TYR A 37 4.17 -13.18 -1.76
CA TYR A 37 5.42 -12.64 -1.23
C TYR A 37 5.24 -11.25 -0.61
N TYR A 38 4.41 -10.41 -1.21
CA TYR A 38 4.32 -9.00 -0.87
C TYR A 38 2.89 -8.49 -0.75
N ILE A 39 2.74 -7.44 0.05
CA ILE A 39 1.60 -6.53 0.03
C ILE A 39 2.14 -5.16 -0.38
N VAL A 40 1.48 -4.50 -1.33
CA VAL A 40 1.80 -3.15 -1.75
C VAL A 40 0.56 -2.29 -1.55
N VAL A 41 0.72 -1.22 -0.79
CA VAL A 41 -0.35 -0.31 -0.40
C VAL A 41 -0.03 1.09 -0.87
N SER A 42 -1.00 1.79 -1.43
CA SER A 42 -0.92 3.22 -1.72
C SER A 42 -1.70 4.03 -0.68
N VAL A 43 -1.10 5.14 -0.26
CA VAL A 43 -1.60 5.99 0.81
C VAL A 43 -1.53 7.44 0.37
N ASP A 44 -2.67 8.11 0.45
CA ASP A 44 -2.75 9.56 0.38
C ASP A 44 -2.41 10.14 1.75
N THR A 45 -1.23 10.74 1.87
CA THR A 45 -0.78 11.41 3.10
C THR A 45 -1.21 12.87 3.17
N THR A 46 -1.95 13.37 2.18
CA THR A 46 -2.48 14.74 2.15
C THR A 46 -3.91 14.83 2.66
N PHE A 47 -4.50 13.70 3.07
CA PHE A 47 -5.83 13.60 3.66
C PHE A 47 -6.93 14.20 2.76
N SER A 48 -6.80 14.05 1.44
CA SER A 48 -7.79 14.61 0.50
C SER A 48 -9.18 14.02 0.74
N ASP A 49 -10.21 14.80 0.43
CA ASP A 49 -11.61 14.34 0.57
C ASP A 49 -11.91 13.15 -0.36
N ASN A 50 -11.12 12.98 -1.43
CA ASN A 50 -11.27 11.90 -2.40
C ASN A 50 -9.92 11.24 -2.71
N PRO A 51 -9.37 10.41 -1.80
CA PRO A 51 -8.06 9.78 -1.98
C PRO A 51 -7.99 8.89 -3.22
N GLN A 52 -9.09 8.27 -3.61
CA GLN A 52 -9.19 7.46 -4.84
C GLN A 52 -8.99 8.25 -6.14
N LYS A 53 -9.19 9.57 -6.11
CA LYS A 53 -8.97 10.46 -7.26
C LYS A 53 -7.57 11.08 -7.26
N MET A 54 -6.74 10.79 -6.25
CA MET A 54 -5.41 11.36 -6.18
C MET A 54 -4.49 10.78 -7.26
N PRO A 55 -3.70 11.64 -7.95
CA PRO A 55 -2.68 11.17 -8.87
C PRO A 55 -1.71 10.24 -8.15
N LYS A 56 -1.44 9.07 -8.74
CA LYS A 56 -0.51 8.07 -8.21
C LYS A 56 0.86 8.64 -7.84
N SER A 57 1.35 9.61 -8.62
CA SER A 57 2.61 10.32 -8.35
C SER A 57 2.63 11.09 -7.02
N ARG A 58 1.47 11.44 -6.45
CA ARG A 58 1.32 12.12 -5.16
C ARG A 58 1.12 11.16 -3.98
N LEU A 59 0.85 9.89 -4.26
CA LEU A 59 0.68 8.88 -3.22
C LEU A 59 2.03 8.43 -2.67
N LYS A 60 1.99 7.97 -1.42
CA LYS A 60 3.08 7.21 -0.80
C LYS A 60 2.77 5.73 -0.87
N TYR A 61 3.82 4.93 -0.94
CA TYR A 61 3.70 3.50 -1.16
C TYR A 61 4.36 2.73 -0.05
N LEU A 62 3.65 1.79 0.56
CA LEU A 62 4.19 0.86 1.54
C LEU A 62 4.32 -0.51 0.89
N ILE A 63 5.47 -1.15 1.07
CA ILE A 63 5.69 -2.53 0.61
C ILE A 63 6.01 -3.37 1.83
N GLN A 64 5.26 -4.45 2.02
CA GLN A 64 5.47 -5.41 3.08
C GLN A 64 5.91 -6.74 2.48
N ASN A 65 7.00 -7.31 2.97
CA ASN A 65 7.32 -8.71 2.68
C ASN A 65 6.60 -9.62 3.68
N ILE A 66 5.69 -10.45 3.18
CA ILE A 66 4.83 -11.33 4.00
C ILE A 66 5.66 -12.38 4.76
N LYS A 67 6.74 -12.89 4.16
CA LYS A 67 7.54 -13.99 4.74
C LYS A 67 8.56 -13.53 5.77
N LYS A 68 9.13 -12.34 5.55
CA LYS A 68 10.19 -11.80 6.40
C LYS A 68 9.67 -10.87 7.50
N ASP A 69 8.36 -10.64 7.48
CA ASP A 69 7.68 -9.66 8.31
C ASP A 69 8.35 -8.28 8.35
N THR A 70 8.92 -7.87 7.22
CA THR A 70 9.66 -6.61 7.11
C THR A 70 8.85 -5.59 6.34
N VAL A 71 8.60 -4.44 6.96
CA VAL A 71 7.99 -3.26 6.33
C VAL A 71 9.09 -2.46 5.64
N LEU A 72 8.98 -2.26 4.33
CA LEU A 72 9.70 -1.20 3.64
C LEU A 72 8.86 0.09 3.73
N ASN A 73 9.40 1.04 4.48
CA ASN A 73 8.72 2.30 4.82
C ASN A 73 8.42 3.16 3.59
N LYS A 74 7.23 3.80 3.62
CA LYS A 74 6.64 4.76 2.68
C LYS A 74 7.62 5.33 1.63
N ILE A 75 7.68 4.71 0.45
CA ILE A 75 8.49 5.15 -0.69
C ILE A 75 7.69 6.04 -1.66
N SER A 76 8.42 6.78 -2.50
CA SER A 76 7.84 7.59 -3.56
C SER A 76 7.36 6.73 -4.75
N PHE A 77 6.51 7.30 -5.60
CA PHE A 77 6.09 6.65 -6.86
C PHE A 77 7.28 6.22 -7.72
N SER A 78 8.27 7.10 -7.90
CA SER A 78 9.43 6.82 -8.75
C SER A 78 10.31 5.71 -8.17
N ASP A 79 10.44 5.62 -6.85
CA ASP A 79 11.20 4.56 -6.20
C ASP A 79 10.45 3.23 -6.24
N LEU A 80 9.12 3.24 -6.08
CA LEU A 80 8.30 2.05 -6.27
C LEU A 80 8.47 1.50 -7.70
N GLN A 81 8.41 2.37 -8.72
CA GLN A 81 8.64 1.93 -10.11
C GLN A 81 10.02 1.34 -10.32
N LYS A 82 11.08 1.92 -9.71
CA LYS A 82 12.43 1.33 -9.76
C LYS A 82 12.47 -0.04 -9.10
N LEU A 83 11.80 -0.23 -7.96
CA LEU A 83 11.73 -1.52 -7.28
C LEU A 83 10.98 -2.56 -8.12
N ILE A 84 9.82 -2.22 -8.69
CA ILE A 84 9.04 -3.12 -9.56
C ILE A 84 9.84 -3.53 -10.80
N LYS A 85 10.65 -2.63 -11.36
CA LYS A 85 11.55 -2.96 -12.48
C LYS A 85 12.66 -3.92 -12.07
N ARG A 86 13.14 -3.87 -10.83
CA ARG A 86 14.23 -4.70 -10.31
C ARG A 86 13.74 -6.06 -9.80
N ASP A 87 12.63 -6.09 -9.08
CA ASP A 87 12.04 -7.30 -8.52
C ASP A 87 10.81 -7.72 -9.34
N LYS A 88 10.99 -8.76 -10.17
CA LYS A 88 9.92 -9.32 -11.01
C LYS A 88 8.69 -9.73 -10.21
N SER A 89 8.85 -10.15 -8.95
CA SER A 89 7.73 -10.59 -8.13
C SER A 89 6.84 -9.45 -7.64
N LEU A 90 7.23 -8.19 -7.81
CA LEU A 90 6.36 -7.04 -7.58
C LEU A 90 5.55 -6.65 -8.83
N GLN A 91 5.89 -7.15 -10.03
CA GLN A 91 5.22 -6.79 -11.28
C GLN A 91 3.76 -7.25 -11.31
N ASP A 92 3.47 -8.39 -10.68
CA ASP A 92 2.13 -8.99 -10.62
C ASP A 92 1.16 -8.17 -9.76
N ILE A 93 1.69 -7.32 -8.88
CA ILE A 93 0.91 -6.50 -7.93
C ILE A 93 1.20 -5.01 -8.11
N ASP A 94 1.65 -4.63 -9.30
CA ASP A 94 1.94 -3.26 -9.65
C ASP A 94 0.68 -2.39 -9.53
N ILE A 95 0.66 -1.50 -8.54
CA ILE A 95 -0.41 -0.51 -8.33
C ILE A 95 -0.10 0.84 -9.01
N THR A 96 1.06 0.97 -9.65
CA THR A 96 1.45 2.17 -10.40
C THR A 96 0.81 2.24 -11.78
N LYS A 97 0.41 1.10 -12.35
CA LYS A 97 -0.33 0.97 -13.62
C LYS A 97 -1.78 1.36 -13.47
#